data_AF-A0A1G3PRD5-F1
#
_entry.id   AF-A0A1G3PRD5-F1
#
_cell.length_a   1.000
_cell.length_b   1.000
_cell.length_c   1.000
_cell.angle_alpha   90.00
_cell.angle_beta   90.00
_cell.angle_gamma   90.00
#
_symmetry.space_group_name_H-M   'P 1'
#
loop_
_entity.id
_entity.type
_entity.pdbx_description
1 polymer ?
#
loop_
_entity_poly.entity_id
_entity_poly.type
_entity_poly.pdbx_seq_one_letter_code
_entity_poly.pdbx_strand_id
1 'polypeptide(L)'
;MKKLTLFAAVLFVLAGCVVTSESFRYKNRFDRFYNLLTDREKQLFAEDKLAELGALLDTHETNDANFYKEYRDVQIYEAITTFDGKKTAWFFRYIILKELNRDNLFVYLNFLSANEQTAFTVNSGINEIVEEKYLKDAAFKAFIDNMRKEFRLYGFSNIQVNEFFRNVVFPEVSRDQIFPLLTLLKSKNLLLDYQAADKNIPAIAQKLDEAIKGSPAGLDKSALEDIKKSCGLTKLDTSAILSLYNDIIMKEMDQDAVNKIWMKLL
;
A
#
# COMPACT_ATOMS: atom_id res chain seq x y z
N MET A 1 -37.67 -15.11 -6.27
CA MET A 1 -36.97 -13.97 -5.66
C MET A 1 -36.50 -14.23 -4.22
N LYS A 2 -37.32 -14.72 -3.28
CA LYS A 2 -36.91 -14.94 -1.86
C LYS A 2 -35.70 -15.87 -1.65
N LYS A 3 -35.51 -16.89 -2.49
CA LYS A 3 -34.37 -17.82 -2.40
C LYS A 3 -33.03 -17.20 -2.81
N LEU A 4 -33.05 -16.21 -3.72
CA LEU A 4 -31.86 -15.53 -4.23
C LEU A 4 -31.33 -14.49 -3.22
N THR A 5 -32.23 -13.81 -2.51
CA THR A 5 -31.89 -12.88 -1.42
C THR A 5 -31.30 -13.61 -0.21
N LEU A 6 -31.81 -14.80 0.12
CA LEU A 6 -31.26 -15.64 1.18
C LEU A 6 -29.86 -16.16 0.82
N PHE A 7 -29.64 -16.56 -0.44
CA PHE A 7 -28.33 -17.00 -0.93
C PHE A 7 -27.29 -15.87 -0.92
N ALA A 8 -27.68 -14.66 -1.35
CA ALA A 8 -26.84 -13.47 -1.28
C ALA A 8 -26.50 -13.12 0.18
N ALA A 9 -27.47 -13.16 1.10
CA ALA A 9 -27.23 -12.89 2.51
C ALA A 9 -26.26 -13.91 3.14
N VAL A 10 -26.40 -15.20 2.83
CA VAL A 10 -25.47 -16.24 3.31
C VAL A 10 -24.08 -16.06 2.73
N LEU A 11 -23.94 -15.71 1.44
CA LEU A 11 -22.65 -15.39 0.83
C LEU A 11 -21.99 -14.15 1.45
N PHE A 12 -22.76 -13.10 1.76
CA PHE A 12 -22.27 -11.91 2.46
C PHE A 12 -21.80 -12.23 3.89
N VAL A 13 -22.53 -13.08 4.61
CA VAL A 13 -22.12 -13.52 5.96
C VAL A 13 -20.85 -14.38 5.89
N LEU A 14 -20.76 -15.32 4.95
CA LEU A 14 -19.58 -16.17 4.79
C LEU A 14 -18.34 -15.37 4.36
N ALA A 15 -18.48 -14.47 3.38
CA ALA A 15 -17.38 -13.58 2.96
C ALA A 15 -16.95 -12.64 4.10
N GLY A 16 -17.92 -12.08 4.84
CA GLY A 16 -17.67 -11.26 6.03
C GLY A 16 -16.94 -12.03 7.13
N CYS A 17 -17.29 -13.30 7.36
CA CYS A 17 -16.61 -14.19 8.33
C CYS A 17 -15.18 -14.52 7.91
N VAL A 18 -14.91 -14.75 6.62
CA VAL A 18 -13.56 -15.06 6.13
C VAL A 18 -12.64 -13.84 6.28
N VAL A 19 -13.07 -12.65 5.85
CA VAL A 19 -12.29 -11.40 5.96
C VAL A 19 -12.05 -11.01 7.42
N THR A 20 -13.06 -11.13 8.29
CA THR A 20 -12.88 -10.88 9.73
C THR A 20 -11.94 -11.88 10.39
N SER A 21 -11.96 -13.15 9.96
CA SER A 21 -11.03 -14.17 10.47
C SER A 21 -9.57 -13.90 10.05
N GLU A 22 -9.35 -13.39 8.84
CA GLU A 22 -8.00 -13.13 8.33
C GLU A 22 -7.38 -11.86 8.94
N SER A 23 -8.15 -10.76 9.02
CA SER A 23 -7.71 -9.56 9.75
C SER A 23 -7.42 -9.88 11.22
N PHE A 24 -8.27 -10.66 11.89
CA PHE A 24 -8.04 -11.11 13.27
C PHE A 24 -6.75 -11.93 13.40
N ARG A 25 -6.47 -12.82 12.44
CA ARG A 25 -5.21 -13.57 12.40
C ARG A 25 -4.02 -12.62 12.28
N TYR A 26 -4.01 -11.67 11.34
CA TYR A 26 -2.91 -10.72 11.21
C TYR A 26 -2.71 -9.86 12.45
N LYS A 27 -3.80 -9.38 13.08
CA LYS A 27 -3.74 -8.63 14.35
C LYS A 27 -3.05 -9.46 15.45
N ASN A 28 -3.49 -10.69 15.67
CA ASN A 28 -2.90 -11.54 16.71
C ASN A 28 -1.44 -11.90 16.44
N ARG A 29 -1.07 -12.15 15.18
CA ARG A 29 0.31 -12.42 14.77
C ARG A 29 1.21 -11.22 15.09
N PHE A 30 0.76 -10.03 14.70
CA PHE A 30 1.47 -8.79 14.98
C PHE A 30 1.58 -8.53 16.49
N ASP A 31 0.48 -8.65 17.23
CA ASP A 31 0.45 -8.37 18.67
C ASP A 31 1.42 -9.28 19.45
N ARG A 32 1.54 -10.56 19.06
CA ARG A 32 2.51 -11.48 19.68
C ARG A 32 3.95 -11.00 19.51
N PHE A 33 4.34 -10.56 18.32
CA PHE A 33 5.67 -10.00 18.09
C PHE A 33 5.85 -8.65 18.77
N TYR A 34 4.89 -7.74 18.60
CA TYR A 34 5.01 -6.35 19.06
C TYR A 34 5.04 -6.23 20.59
N ASN A 35 4.41 -7.16 21.31
CA ASN A 35 4.43 -7.20 22.77
C ASN A 35 5.78 -7.67 23.34
N LEU A 36 6.64 -8.30 22.54
CA LEU A 36 8.02 -8.63 22.94
C LEU A 36 8.92 -7.39 22.96
N LEU A 37 8.53 -6.36 22.21
CA LEU A 37 9.35 -5.18 22.00
C LEU A 37 9.24 -4.19 23.17
N THR A 38 10.39 -3.71 23.62
CA THR A 38 10.50 -2.53 24.49
C THR A 38 10.06 -1.26 23.76
N ASP A 39 9.84 -0.17 24.49
CA ASP A 39 9.43 1.12 23.89
C ASP A 39 10.44 1.63 22.85
N ARG A 40 11.74 1.43 23.10
CA ARG A 40 12.78 1.82 22.14
C ARG A 40 12.72 0.98 20.87
N GLU A 41 12.52 -0.33 20.99
CA GLU A 41 12.43 -1.24 19.85
C GLU A 41 11.16 -0.99 19.03
N LYS A 42 10.04 -0.69 19.70
CA LYS A 42 8.80 -0.23 19.05
C LYS A 42 9.02 1.03 18.23
N GLN A 43 9.76 2.00 18.77
CA GLN A 43 10.08 3.23 18.04
C GLN A 43 10.98 2.95 16.82
N LEU A 44 12.00 2.09 16.95
CA LEU A 44 12.83 1.68 15.82
C LEU A 44 12.02 0.97 14.73
N PHE A 45 11.06 0.13 15.15
CA PHE A 45 10.12 -0.52 14.24
C PHE A 45 9.27 0.49 13.49
N ALA A 46 8.74 1.52 14.17
CA ALA A 46 7.94 2.58 13.57
C ALA A 46 8.74 3.42 12.55
N GLU A 47 9.98 3.77 12.89
CA GLU A 47 10.94 4.55 12.08
C GLU A 47 11.54 3.77 10.89
N ASP A 48 11.15 2.52 10.65
CA ASP A 48 11.75 1.64 9.64
C ASP A 48 13.26 1.36 9.82
N LYS A 49 13.77 1.50 11.05
CA LYS A 49 15.18 1.21 11.39
C LYS A 49 15.39 -0.26 11.72
N LEU A 50 15.00 -1.12 10.78
CA LEU A 50 14.91 -2.57 11.02
C LEU A 50 16.26 -3.26 11.25
N ALA A 51 17.36 -2.69 10.75
CA ALA A 51 18.70 -3.22 11.01
C ALA A 51 19.13 -2.99 12.47
N GLU A 52 18.89 -1.79 13.00
CA GLU A 52 19.17 -1.46 14.41
C GLU A 52 18.27 -2.27 15.35
N LEU A 53 16.98 -2.36 15.03
CA LEU A 53 16.05 -3.22 15.75
C LEU A 53 16.51 -4.67 15.74
N GLY A 54 16.88 -5.22 14.58
CA GLY A 54 17.33 -6.60 14.46
C GLY A 54 18.51 -6.92 15.37
N ALA A 55 19.50 -6.03 15.44
CA ALA A 55 20.66 -6.20 16.31
C ALA A 55 20.29 -6.24 17.81
N LEU A 56 19.29 -5.45 18.23
CA LEU A 56 18.78 -5.50 19.61
C LEU A 56 18.07 -6.83 19.90
N LEU A 57 17.23 -7.29 18.98
CA LEU A 57 16.52 -8.58 19.12
C LEU A 57 17.52 -9.74 19.22
N ASP A 58 18.54 -9.79 18.38
CA ASP A 58 19.59 -10.82 18.41
C ASP A 58 20.36 -10.79 19.74
N THR A 59 20.58 -9.58 20.29
CA THR A 59 21.21 -9.40 21.61
C THR A 59 20.32 -9.91 22.74
N HIS A 60 19.02 -9.63 22.71
CA HIS A 60 18.06 -10.12 23.70
C HIS A 60 17.90 -11.64 23.61
N GLU A 61 17.82 -12.20 22.40
CA GLU A 61 17.73 -13.64 22.17
C GLU A 61 18.90 -14.40 22.82
N THR A 62 20.08 -13.80 22.84
CA THR A 62 21.29 -14.41 23.44
C THR A 62 21.34 -14.27 24.96
N ASN A 63 20.82 -13.16 25.51
CA ASN A 63 21.08 -12.75 26.90
C ASN A 63 19.87 -12.85 27.84
N ASP A 64 18.65 -12.99 27.31
CA ASP A 64 17.41 -13.09 28.09
C ASP A 64 16.68 -14.39 27.74
N ALA A 65 16.68 -15.34 28.68
CA ALA A 65 16.06 -16.65 28.49
C ALA A 65 14.53 -16.60 28.35
N ASN A 66 13.87 -15.60 28.94
CA ASN A 66 12.42 -15.43 28.80
C ASN A 66 12.10 -14.85 27.43
N PHE A 67 12.82 -13.79 27.02
CA PHE A 67 12.69 -13.23 25.68
C PHE A 67 12.97 -14.30 24.62
N TYR A 68 14.06 -15.06 24.75
CA TYR A 68 14.40 -16.17 23.85
C TYR A 68 13.20 -17.12 23.67
N LYS A 69 12.58 -17.58 24.76
CA LYS A 69 11.46 -18.51 24.68
C LYS A 69 10.27 -17.91 23.91
N GLU A 70 9.84 -16.71 24.27
CA GLU A 70 8.68 -16.07 23.65
C GLU A 70 8.94 -15.69 22.18
N TYR A 71 10.16 -15.23 21.89
CA TYR A 71 10.62 -14.91 20.54
C TYR A 71 10.67 -16.16 19.65
N ARG A 72 11.21 -17.27 20.16
CA ARG A 72 11.20 -18.55 19.44
C ARG A 72 9.78 -19.08 19.22
N ASP A 73 8.87 -18.90 20.17
CA ASP A 73 7.46 -19.28 20.00
C ASP A 73 6.79 -18.47 18.88
N VAL A 74 7.06 -17.16 18.80
CA VAL A 74 6.65 -16.33 17.66
C VAL A 74 7.24 -16.85 16.36
N GLN A 75 8.55 -17.14 16.34
CA GLN A 75 9.22 -17.61 15.13
C GLN A 75 8.70 -18.97 14.64
N ILE A 76 8.40 -19.90 15.56
CA ILE A 76 7.83 -21.21 15.24
C ILE A 76 6.40 -21.07 14.70
N TYR A 77 5.57 -20.26 15.35
CA TYR A 77 4.18 -20.05 14.93
C TYR A 77 4.09 -19.47 13.52
N GLU A 78 5.05 -18.62 13.17
CA GLU A 78 5.16 -17.98 11.85
C GLU A 78 5.96 -18.80 10.83
N ALA A 79 6.50 -19.96 11.23
CA ALA A 79 7.41 -20.77 10.42
C ALA A 79 8.65 -20.00 9.89
N ILE A 80 9.16 -19.03 10.67
CA ILE A 80 10.32 -18.19 10.35
C ILE A 80 11.60 -18.62 11.09
N THR A 81 11.70 -19.87 11.52
CA THR A 81 12.71 -20.41 12.45
C THR A 81 14.20 -20.24 12.04
N THR A 82 14.48 -19.68 10.86
CA THR A 82 15.81 -19.38 10.31
C THR A 82 16.09 -17.89 10.11
N PHE A 83 15.17 -17.00 10.49
CA PHE A 83 15.32 -15.56 10.32
C PHE A 83 16.13 -14.97 11.48
N ASP A 84 17.11 -14.14 11.14
CA ASP A 84 17.74 -13.20 12.09
C ASP A 84 16.75 -12.11 12.52
N GLY A 85 17.10 -11.32 13.54
CA GLY A 85 16.26 -10.25 14.07
C GLY A 85 15.80 -9.26 13.00
N LYS A 86 16.69 -8.90 12.06
CA LYS A 86 16.37 -7.96 10.97
C LYS A 86 15.34 -8.56 10.02
N LYS A 87 15.49 -9.80 9.58
CA LYS A 87 14.53 -10.49 8.70
C LYS A 87 13.20 -10.69 9.40
N THR A 88 13.20 -11.00 10.69
CA THR A 88 11.97 -11.12 11.49
C THR A 88 11.24 -9.78 11.55
N ALA A 89 11.93 -8.69 11.90
CA ALA A 89 11.33 -7.36 11.90
C ALA A 89 10.82 -6.94 10.51
N TRP A 90 11.58 -7.26 9.46
CA TRP A 90 11.16 -7.03 8.07
C TRP A 90 9.88 -7.78 7.75
N PHE A 91 9.79 -9.07 8.08
CA PHE A 91 8.59 -9.87 7.86
C PHE A 91 7.36 -9.26 8.54
N PHE A 92 7.49 -8.84 9.80
CA PHE A 92 6.36 -8.24 10.50
C PHE A 92 5.95 -6.87 9.94
N ARG A 93 6.89 -6.03 9.48
CA ARG A 93 6.57 -4.72 8.91
C ARG A 93 6.04 -4.82 7.47
N TYR A 94 6.78 -5.51 6.61
CA TYR A 94 6.56 -5.52 5.16
C TYR A 94 5.62 -6.63 4.68
N ILE A 95 5.31 -7.62 5.52
CA ILE A 95 4.31 -8.66 5.23
C ILE A 95 3.11 -8.48 6.16
N ILE A 96 3.25 -8.75 7.45
CA ILE A 96 2.10 -8.83 8.37
C ILE A 96 1.37 -7.50 8.50
N LEU A 97 2.09 -6.43 8.86
CA LEU A 97 1.49 -5.13 9.10
C LEU A 97 0.98 -4.49 7.81
N LYS A 98 1.69 -4.71 6.69
CA LYS A 98 1.25 -4.28 5.36
C LYS A 98 -0.07 -4.92 4.95
N GLU A 99 -0.20 -6.25 5.05
CA GLU A 99 -1.46 -6.95 4.74
C GLU A 99 -2.61 -6.48 5.62
N LEU A 100 -2.35 -6.25 6.91
CA LEU A 100 -3.36 -5.71 7.83
C LEU A 100 -3.87 -4.32 7.43
N ASN A 101 -3.06 -3.53 6.72
CA ASN A 101 -3.34 -2.13 6.41
C ASN A 101 -3.63 -1.86 4.93
N ARG A 102 -3.54 -2.87 4.06
CA ARG A 102 -3.64 -2.72 2.60
C ARG A 102 -4.91 -1.97 2.18
N ASP A 103 -6.05 -2.37 2.70
CA ASP A 103 -7.35 -1.76 2.35
C ASP A 103 -7.53 -0.36 2.94
N ASN A 104 -6.83 -0.04 4.02
CA ASN A 104 -6.90 1.29 4.65
C ASN A 104 -6.20 2.37 3.82
N LEU A 105 -5.32 2.00 2.89
CA LEU A 105 -4.70 2.94 1.96
C LEU A 105 -5.76 3.70 1.15
N PHE A 106 -6.80 3.02 0.68
CA PHE A 106 -7.87 3.64 -0.11
C PHE A 106 -8.63 4.67 0.70
N VAL A 107 -8.91 4.36 1.96
CA VAL A 107 -9.60 5.28 2.88
C VAL A 107 -8.70 6.46 3.20
N TYR A 108 -7.42 6.22 3.50
CA TYR A 108 -6.42 7.24 3.75
C TYR A 108 -6.31 8.23 2.57
N LEU A 109 -6.14 7.73 1.35
CA LEU A 109 -6.03 8.57 0.15
C LEU A 109 -7.34 9.29 -0.19
N ASN A 110 -8.50 8.75 0.20
CA ASN A 110 -9.79 9.42 0.03
C ASN A 110 -9.96 10.66 0.93
N PHE A 111 -9.21 10.79 2.01
CA PHE A 111 -9.16 12.05 2.77
C PHE A 111 -8.36 13.13 2.03
N LEU A 112 -7.40 12.74 1.18
CA LEU A 112 -6.52 13.66 0.48
C LEU A 112 -7.23 14.32 -0.71
N SER A 113 -7.06 15.62 -0.93
CA SER A 113 -7.44 16.30 -2.18
C SER A 113 -6.56 15.85 -3.36
N ALA A 114 -6.89 16.22 -4.60
CA ALA A 114 -6.06 15.85 -5.76
C ALA A 114 -4.60 16.32 -5.61
N ASN A 115 -4.39 17.57 -5.17
CA ASN A 115 -3.04 18.11 -4.93
C ASN A 115 -2.32 17.38 -3.79
N GLU A 116 -3.05 17.00 -2.75
CA GLU A 116 -2.49 16.22 -1.62
C GLU A 116 -2.15 14.78 -2.04
N GLN A 117 -2.94 14.15 -2.91
CA GLN A 117 -2.61 12.84 -3.49
C GLN A 117 -1.33 12.94 -4.36
N THR A 118 -1.19 13.99 -5.18
CA THR A 118 0.05 14.24 -5.90
C THR A 118 1.22 14.39 -4.92
N ALA A 119 1.09 15.26 -3.91
CA ALA A 119 2.11 15.48 -2.89
C ALA A 119 2.52 14.18 -2.15
N PHE A 120 1.56 13.31 -1.85
CA PHE A 120 1.79 11.98 -1.28
C PHE A 120 2.67 11.12 -2.18
N THR A 121 2.32 11.03 -3.46
CA THR A 121 3.04 10.16 -4.40
C THR A 121 4.48 10.61 -4.65
N VAL A 122 4.72 11.93 -4.79
CA VAL A 122 6.07 12.48 -4.97
C VAL A 122 6.83 12.72 -3.66
N ASN A 123 6.17 12.55 -2.51
CA ASN A 123 6.69 12.86 -1.17
C ASN A 123 7.31 14.24 -1.02
N SER A 124 6.54 15.23 -1.43
CA SER A 124 6.92 16.63 -1.33
C SER A 124 5.87 17.37 -0.51
N GLY A 125 6.24 17.84 0.67
CA GLY A 125 5.37 18.62 1.57
C GLY A 125 4.20 17.83 2.18
N ILE A 126 4.14 16.52 1.98
CA ILE A 126 3.01 15.70 2.45
C ILE A 126 2.99 15.55 3.98
N ASN A 127 4.15 15.56 4.64
CA ASN A 127 4.23 15.38 6.09
C ASN A 127 3.57 16.57 6.82
N GLU A 128 3.83 17.80 6.36
CA GLU A 128 3.21 19.01 6.89
C GLU A 128 1.69 19.02 6.65
N ILE A 129 1.26 18.64 5.44
CA ILE A 129 -0.16 18.49 5.09
C ILE A 129 -0.84 17.51 6.04
N VAL A 130 -0.23 16.35 6.29
CA VAL A 130 -0.81 15.30 7.15
C VAL A 130 -0.95 15.78 8.60
N GLU A 131 0.05 16.47 9.14
CA GLU A 131 -0.03 17.04 10.50
C GLU A 131 -1.12 18.12 10.59
N GLU A 132 -1.17 19.04 9.62
CA GLU A 132 -2.20 20.08 9.57
C GLU A 132 -3.61 19.48 9.49
N LYS A 133 -3.77 18.46 8.63
CA LYS A 133 -5.05 17.77 8.45
C LYS A 133 -5.46 17.02 9.71
N TYR A 134 -4.52 16.38 10.40
CA TYR A 134 -4.80 15.72 11.69
C TYR A 134 -5.32 16.70 12.75
N LEU A 135 -4.84 17.95 12.75
CA LEU A 135 -5.29 18.98 13.67
C LEU A 135 -6.65 19.60 13.28
N LYS A 136 -6.94 19.73 11.99
CA LYS A 136 -8.09 20.50 11.47
C LYS A 136 -9.29 19.65 11.04
N ASP A 137 -9.07 18.40 10.64
CA ASP A 137 -10.11 17.50 10.14
C ASP A 137 -10.39 16.39 11.19
N ALA A 138 -11.53 16.51 11.87
CA ALA A 138 -11.93 15.56 12.91
C ALA A 138 -12.13 14.13 12.38
N ALA A 139 -12.56 13.97 11.12
CA ALA A 139 -12.77 12.65 10.53
C ALA A 139 -11.43 12.00 10.17
N PHE A 140 -10.50 12.78 9.60
CA PHE A 140 -9.14 12.31 9.36
C PHE A 140 -8.42 11.97 10.67
N LYS A 141 -8.56 12.82 11.70
CA LYS A 141 -8.03 12.54 13.04
C LYS A 141 -8.54 11.22 13.61
N ALA A 142 -9.87 11.03 13.58
CA ALA A 142 -10.49 9.81 14.07
C ALA A 142 -10.02 8.58 13.28
N PHE A 143 -9.84 8.72 11.97
CA PHE A 143 -9.28 7.67 11.13
C PHE A 143 -7.85 7.30 11.55
N ILE A 144 -6.95 8.28 11.70
CA ILE A 144 -5.56 8.02 12.12
C ILE A 144 -5.50 7.41 13.53
N ASP A 145 -6.33 7.87 14.47
CA ASP A 145 -6.41 7.27 15.80
C ASP A 145 -6.92 5.83 15.75
N ASN A 146 -7.86 5.53 14.84
CA ASN A 146 -8.32 4.18 14.59
C ASN A 146 -7.22 3.31 13.95
N MET A 147 -6.44 3.86 13.01
CA MET A 147 -5.28 3.19 12.42
C MET A 147 -4.27 2.71 13.47
N ARG A 148 -3.97 3.57 14.44
CA ARG A 148 -3.11 3.21 15.57
C ARG A 148 -3.67 2.05 16.38
N LYS A 149 -4.98 2.08 16.67
CA LYS A 149 -5.61 1.13 17.59
C LYS A 149 -6.03 -0.18 16.91
N GLU A 150 -6.84 -0.08 15.88
CA GLU A 150 -7.45 -1.23 15.21
C GLU A 150 -6.50 -1.93 14.25
N PHE A 151 -5.57 -1.19 13.65
CA PHE A 151 -4.68 -1.71 12.61
C PHE A 151 -3.21 -1.68 13.01
N ARG A 152 -2.97 -1.60 14.32
CA ARG A 152 -1.70 -1.92 14.97
C ARG A 152 -0.52 -1.03 14.61
N LEU A 153 -0.79 0.19 14.13
CA LEU A 153 0.22 1.25 13.99
C LEU A 153 0.50 1.95 15.33
N TYR A 154 0.59 1.18 16.42
CA TYR A 154 0.78 1.73 17.77
C TYR A 154 2.12 2.45 17.88
N GLY A 155 2.14 3.64 18.47
CA GLY A 155 3.37 4.43 18.63
C GLY A 155 3.85 5.12 17.35
N PHE A 156 3.18 4.92 16.21
CA PHE A 156 3.49 5.66 14.99
C PHE A 156 2.97 7.10 15.11
N SER A 157 3.84 8.07 14.86
CA SER A 157 3.46 9.47 14.63
C SER A 157 2.60 9.60 13.34
N ASN A 158 1.96 10.75 13.11
CA ASN A 158 1.16 10.91 11.89
C ASN A 158 2.05 10.80 10.64
N ILE A 159 3.27 11.35 10.71
CA ILE A 159 4.32 11.23 9.70
C ILE A 159 4.68 9.77 9.44
N GLN A 160 4.92 8.97 10.49
CA GLN A 160 5.28 7.56 10.33
C GLN A 160 4.14 6.72 9.73
N VAL A 161 2.89 7.05 10.03
CA VAL A 161 1.73 6.42 9.36
C VAL A 161 1.72 6.76 7.87
N ASN A 162 1.95 8.03 7.51
CA ASN A 162 2.07 8.46 6.11
C ASN A 162 3.21 7.73 5.39
N GLU A 163 4.41 7.70 5.97
CA GLU A 163 5.58 7.03 5.42
C GLU A 163 5.35 5.52 5.26
N PHE A 164 4.69 4.88 6.21
CA PHE A 164 4.31 3.48 6.10
C PHE A 164 3.39 3.24 4.90
N PHE A 165 2.32 4.02 4.75
CA PHE A 165 1.45 3.89 3.59
C PHE A 165 2.17 4.15 2.28
N ARG A 166 2.99 5.20 2.22
CA ARG A 166 3.67 5.62 1.00
C ARG A 166 4.78 4.66 0.58
N ASN A 167 5.60 4.20 1.52
CA ASN A 167 6.82 3.44 1.21
C ASN A 167 6.59 1.93 1.24
N VAL A 168 5.54 1.45 1.94
CA VAL A 168 5.29 0.02 2.12
C VAL A 168 4.05 -0.44 1.35
N VAL A 169 2.90 0.22 1.55
CA VAL A 169 1.61 -0.26 1.02
C VAL A 169 1.38 0.21 -0.42
N PHE A 170 1.57 1.50 -0.68
CA PHE A 170 1.30 2.15 -1.96
C PHE A 170 2.12 1.59 -3.15
N PRO A 171 3.42 1.29 -3.00
CA PRO A 171 4.21 0.79 -4.13
C PRO A 171 3.73 -0.56 -4.62
N GLU A 172 3.34 -1.46 -3.73
CA GLU A 172 2.81 -2.78 -4.12
C GLU A 172 1.52 -2.65 -4.93
N VAL A 173 0.51 -1.94 -4.40
CA VAL A 173 -0.78 -1.81 -5.09
C VAL A 173 -0.64 -1.09 -6.43
N SER A 174 0.27 -0.11 -6.53
CA SER A 174 0.48 0.67 -7.75
C SER A 174 1.25 -0.13 -8.80
N ARG A 175 2.24 -0.93 -8.39
CA ARG A 175 3.01 -1.78 -9.32
C ARG A 175 2.12 -2.78 -10.05
N ASP A 176 1.13 -3.35 -9.36
CA ASP A 176 0.17 -4.29 -9.95
C ASP A 176 -0.66 -3.67 -11.10
N GLN A 177 -0.79 -2.34 -11.13
CA GLN A 177 -1.57 -1.63 -12.14
C GLN A 177 -0.77 -1.17 -13.37
N ILE A 178 0.55 -1.33 -13.38
CA ILE A 178 1.37 -0.94 -14.54
C ILE A 178 0.97 -1.72 -15.79
N PHE A 179 0.87 -3.04 -15.68
CA PHE A 179 0.53 -3.86 -16.84
C PHE A 179 -0.87 -3.51 -17.40
N PRO A 180 -1.93 -3.39 -16.57
CA PRO A 180 -3.22 -2.83 -17.00
C PRO A 180 -3.11 -1.45 -17.67
N LEU A 181 -2.37 -0.50 -17.07
CA LEU A 181 -2.21 0.85 -17.60
C LEU A 181 -1.53 0.85 -18.98
N LEU A 182 -0.43 0.13 -19.13
CA LEU A 182 0.29 0.01 -20.39
C LEU A 182 -0.54 -0.74 -21.44
N THR A 183 -1.33 -1.72 -21.04
CA THR A 183 -2.27 -2.41 -21.95
C THR A 183 -3.36 -1.47 -22.45
N LEU A 184 -3.89 -0.59 -21.59
CA LEU A 184 -4.85 0.45 -21.97
C LEU A 184 -4.21 1.44 -22.96
N LEU A 185 -2.97 1.89 -22.71
CA LEU A 185 -2.25 2.75 -23.65
C LEU A 185 -2.01 2.05 -25.00
N LYS A 186 -1.69 0.75 -24.99
CA LYS A 186 -1.53 -0.06 -26.20
C LYS A 186 -2.83 -0.14 -26.99
N SER A 187 -3.96 -0.40 -26.35
CA SER A 187 -5.26 -0.51 -27.03
C SER A 187 -5.67 0.78 -27.74
N LYS A 188 -5.09 1.92 -27.33
CA LYS A 188 -5.29 3.25 -27.93
C LYS A 188 -4.16 3.71 -28.85
N ASN A 189 -3.19 2.84 -29.15
CA ASN A 189 -2.02 3.17 -29.97
C ASN A 189 -1.17 4.32 -29.38
N LEU A 190 -1.16 4.48 -28.05
CA LEU A 190 -0.40 5.52 -27.34
C LEU A 190 0.84 4.97 -26.61
N LEU A 191 1.04 3.65 -26.63
CA LEU A 191 2.13 3.01 -25.88
C LEU A 191 3.51 3.48 -26.34
N LEU A 192 3.74 3.61 -27.65
CA LEU A 192 5.02 4.07 -28.21
C LEU A 192 5.30 5.52 -27.83
N ASP A 193 4.31 6.41 -27.97
CA ASP A 193 4.41 7.81 -27.53
C ASP A 193 4.77 7.89 -26.04
N TYR A 194 4.21 7.02 -25.20
CA TYR A 194 4.44 6.99 -23.76
C TYR A 194 5.78 6.35 -23.36
N GLN A 195 6.35 5.49 -24.19
CA GLN A 195 7.68 4.93 -23.96
C GLN A 195 8.79 5.92 -24.35
N ALA A 196 8.53 6.80 -25.33
CA ALA A 196 9.52 7.71 -25.90
C ALA A 196 10.27 8.54 -24.83
N ALA A 197 11.53 8.86 -25.12
CA ALA A 197 12.39 9.63 -24.20
C ALA A 197 11.94 11.09 -24.07
N ASP A 198 11.37 11.65 -25.14
CA ASP A 198 10.91 13.05 -25.29
C ASP A 198 9.39 13.21 -25.19
N LYS A 199 8.72 12.19 -24.64
CA LYS A 199 7.26 12.15 -24.53
C LYS A 199 6.67 13.39 -23.85
N ASN A 200 5.55 13.84 -24.40
CA ASN A 200 4.72 14.89 -23.82
C ASN A 200 3.52 14.26 -23.10
N ILE A 201 3.67 13.99 -21.80
CA ILE A 201 2.63 13.33 -21.00
C ILE A 201 1.28 14.07 -21.05
N PRO A 202 1.20 15.40 -20.90
CA PRO A 202 -0.07 16.12 -21.08
C PRO A 202 -0.75 15.86 -22.43
N ALA A 203 0.01 15.84 -23.52
CA ALA A 203 -0.54 15.56 -24.84
C ALA A 203 -1.02 14.10 -24.97
N ILE A 204 -0.29 13.14 -24.42
CA ILE A 204 -0.69 11.72 -24.40
C ILE A 204 -1.96 11.54 -23.57
N ALA A 205 -2.05 12.19 -22.41
CA ALA A 205 -3.24 12.17 -21.56
C ALA A 205 -4.47 12.73 -22.29
N GLN A 206 -4.31 13.85 -23.00
CA GLN A 206 -5.39 14.40 -23.82
C GLN A 206 -5.86 13.42 -24.90
N LYS A 207 -4.92 12.83 -25.65
CA LYS A 207 -5.24 11.81 -26.67
C LYS A 207 -5.94 10.59 -26.05
N LEU A 208 -5.51 10.15 -24.88
CA LEU A 208 -6.12 9.03 -24.16
C LEU A 208 -7.56 9.36 -23.74
N ASP A 209 -7.79 10.53 -23.15
CA ASP A 209 -9.12 10.99 -22.75
C ASP A 209 -10.08 11.11 -23.93
N GLU A 210 -9.61 11.64 -25.07
CA GLU A 210 -10.37 11.71 -26.32
C GLU A 210 -10.70 10.29 -26.85
N ALA A 211 -9.72 9.39 -26.86
CA ALA A 211 -9.90 8.01 -27.32
C ALA A 211 -10.83 7.18 -26.42
N ILE A 212 -10.85 7.47 -25.11
CA ILE A 212 -11.77 6.84 -24.16
C ILE A 212 -13.20 7.36 -24.35
N LYS A 213 -13.39 8.66 -24.58
CA LYS A 213 -14.72 9.27 -24.82
C LYS A 213 -15.38 8.73 -26.10
N GLY A 214 -14.58 8.40 -27.11
CA GLY A 214 -15.06 7.83 -28.37
C GLY A 214 -15.23 6.31 -28.38
N SER A 215 -14.93 5.60 -27.28
CA SER A 215 -14.91 4.13 -27.26
C SER A 215 -16.31 3.50 -27.11
N PRO A 216 -16.60 2.37 -27.80
CA PRO A 216 -17.87 1.68 -27.65
C PRO A 216 -18.13 1.25 -26.19
N ALA A 217 -19.34 1.50 -25.70
CA ALA A 217 -19.87 1.05 -24.41
C ALA A 217 -19.13 1.49 -23.12
N GLY A 218 -18.19 2.44 -23.17
CA GLY A 218 -17.54 2.98 -21.96
C GLY A 218 -16.59 2.03 -21.22
N LEU A 219 -16.26 0.87 -21.80
CA LEU A 219 -15.39 -0.14 -21.19
C LEU A 219 -13.99 0.41 -20.87
N ASP A 220 -13.39 1.17 -21.76
CA ASP A 220 -12.04 1.74 -21.53
C ASP A 220 -12.04 2.86 -20.49
N LYS A 221 -13.16 3.56 -20.33
CA LYS A 221 -13.33 4.53 -19.23
C LYS A 221 -13.36 3.79 -17.89
N SER A 222 -14.08 2.67 -17.84
CA SER A 222 -14.07 1.80 -16.66
C SER A 222 -12.65 1.34 -16.36
N ALA A 223 -11.88 0.89 -17.36
CA ALA A 223 -10.52 0.41 -17.14
C ALA A 223 -9.60 1.44 -16.48
N LEU A 224 -9.60 2.71 -16.94
CA LEU A 224 -8.80 3.76 -16.31
C LEU A 224 -9.27 4.08 -14.89
N GLU A 225 -10.59 4.17 -14.68
CA GLU A 225 -11.15 4.42 -13.35
C GLU A 225 -10.92 3.23 -12.39
N ASP A 226 -10.93 2.00 -12.89
CA ASP A 226 -10.62 0.78 -12.15
C ASP A 226 -9.13 0.75 -11.75
N ILE A 227 -8.22 1.19 -12.63
CA ILE A 227 -6.80 1.39 -12.29
C ILE A 227 -6.68 2.41 -11.16
N LYS A 228 -7.28 3.60 -11.31
CA LYS A 228 -7.25 4.66 -10.30
C LYS A 228 -7.83 4.21 -8.96
N LYS A 229 -8.94 3.46 -9.00
CA LYS A 229 -9.59 2.91 -7.81
C LYS A 229 -8.70 1.87 -7.12
N SER A 230 -8.08 0.97 -7.89
CA SER A 230 -7.20 -0.10 -7.39
C SER A 230 -5.91 0.39 -6.73
N CYS A 231 -5.53 1.67 -6.95
CA CYS A 231 -4.41 2.30 -6.26
C CYS A 231 -4.82 3.50 -5.36
N GLY A 232 -6.12 3.77 -5.20
CA GLY A 232 -6.64 4.86 -4.36
C GLY A 232 -6.48 6.28 -4.91
N LEU A 233 -6.08 6.43 -6.17
CA LEU A 233 -5.80 7.70 -6.84
C LEU A 233 -6.99 8.22 -7.66
N THR A 234 -8.20 8.00 -7.16
CA THR A 234 -9.46 8.32 -7.85
C THR A 234 -9.61 9.80 -8.19
N LYS A 235 -8.95 10.69 -7.45
CA LYS A 235 -9.05 12.14 -7.59
C LYS A 235 -8.02 12.74 -8.55
N LEU A 236 -7.05 11.96 -9.02
CA LEU A 236 -6.07 12.41 -9.99
C LEU A 236 -6.66 12.43 -11.40
N ASP A 237 -6.24 13.42 -12.20
CA ASP A 237 -6.52 13.44 -13.63
C ASP A 237 -5.60 12.47 -14.39
N THR A 238 -5.93 12.21 -15.66
CA THR A 238 -5.20 11.28 -16.51
C THR A 238 -3.72 11.67 -16.66
N SER A 239 -3.41 12.96 -16.76
CA SER A 239 -2.03 13.46 -16.91
C SER A 239 -1.20 13.20 -15.66
N ALA A 240 -1.76 13.45 -14.48
CA ALA A 240 -1.12 13.19 -13.20
C ALA A 240 -0.88 11.69 -12.98
N ILE A 241 -1.86 10.84 -13.33
CA ILE A 241 -1.71 9.37 -13.28
C ILE A 241 -0.58 8.90 -14.22
N LEU A 242 -0.59 9.34 -15.47
CA LEU A 242 0.46 8.95 -16.43
C LEU A 242 1.84 9.44 -15.97
N SER A 243 1.95 10.67 -15.49
CA SER A 243 3.22 11.21 -14.98
C SER A 243 3.72 10.42 -13.78
N LEU A 244 2.84 10.11 -12.82
CA LEU A 244 3.17 9.31 -11.65
C LEU A 244 3.75 7.93 -12.01
N TYR A 245 3.06 7.20 -12.89
CA TYR A 245 3.51 5.86 -13.27
C TYR A 245 4.83 5.92 -14.03
N ASN A 246 4.99 6.92 -14.90
CA ASN A 246 6.23 7.14 -15.65
C ASN A 246 7.41 7.55 -14.78
N ASP A 247 7.22 8.57 -13.95
CA ASP A 247 8.31 9.28 -13.30
C ASP A 247 8.67 8.74 -11.93
N ILE A 248 7.80 7.95 -11.33
CA ILE A 248 7.97 7.43 -9.97
C ILE A 248 7.87 5.91 -10.00
N ILE A 249 6.68 5.36 -10.26
CA ILE A 249 6.43 3.92 -10.02
C ILE A 249 7.33 3.05 -10.90
N MET A 250 7.40 3.31 -12.21
CA MET A 250 8.25 2.51 -13.11
C MET A 250 9.76 2.76 -12.88
N LYS A 251 10.16 3.95 -12.43
CA LYS A 251 11.59 4.24 -12.12
C LYS A 251 12.06 3.54 -10.86
N GLU A 252 11.18 3.39 -9.87
CA GLU A 252 11.49 2.74 -8.59
C GLU A 252 11.36 1.21 -8.62
N MET A 253 10.89 0.64 -9.73
CA MET A 253 10.81 -0.81 -9.93
C MET A 253 12.13 -1.42 -10.38
N ASP A 254 12.21 -2.75 -10.25
CA ASP A 254 13.22 -3.53 -10.97
C ASP A 254 13.11 -3.27 -12.47
N GLN A 255 14.16 -2.69 -13.04
CA GLN A 255 14.19 -2.29 -14.45
C GLN A 255 14.14 -3.50 -15.38
N ASP A 256 14.61 -4.68 -14.97
CA ASP A 256 14.46 -5.90 -15.77
C ASP A 256 12.99 -6.33 -15.84
N ALA A 257 12.23 -6.15 -14.76
CA ALA A 257 10.80 -6.42 -14.75
C ALA A 257 10.05 -5.42 -15.66
N VAL A 258 10.39 -4.13 -15.57
CA VAL A 258 9.82 -3.08 -16.44
C VAL A 258 10.12 -3.37 -17.91
N ASN A 259 11.36 -3.71 -18.25
CA ASN A 259 11.77 -4.07 -19.61
C ASN A 259 11.02 -5.30 -20.14
N LYS A 260 10.79 -6.33 -19.31
CA LYS A 260 9.97 -7.49 -19.68
C LYS A 260 8.53 -7.11 -20.01
N ILE A 261 7.94 -6.17 -19.27
CA ILE A 261 6.60 -5.67 -19.56
C ILE A 261 6.59 -4.96 -20.92
N TRP A 262 7.55 -4.06 -21.17
CA TRP A 262 7.67 -3.38 -22.46
C TRP A 262 7.81 -4.35 -23.62
N MET A 263 8.73 -5.32 -23.54
CA MET A 263 8.93 -6.34 -24.58
C MET A 263 7.69 -7.21 -24.85
N LYS A 264 6.84 -7.41 -23.85
CA LYS A 264 5.58 -8.15 -24.01
C LYS A 264 4.50 -7.33 -24.72
N LEU A 265 4.55 -6.00 -24.58
CA LEU A 265 3.50 -5.10 -25.06
C LEU A 265 3.86 -4.39 -26.37
N LEU A 266 5.13 -4.32 -26.74
CA LEU A 266 5.59 -3.80 -28.04
C LEU A 266 5.68 -4.94 -29.06
#